data_AF-A0A2N1PFQ4-F1
#
_entry.id   AF-A0A2N1PFQ4-F1
#
_cell.length_a   1.000
_cell.length_b   1.000
_cell.length_c   1.000
_cell.angle_alpha   90.00
_cell.angle_beta   90.00
_cell.angle_gamma   90.00
#
_symmetry.space_group_name_H-M   'P 1'
#
loop_
_entity.id
_entity.type
_entity.pdbx_description
1 polymer ?
#
loop_
_entity_poly.entity_id
_entity_poly.type
_entity_poly.pdbx_seq_one_letter_code
_entity_poly.pdbx_strand_id
1 'polypeptide(L)'
;MKKILELLKPFNKTLSVSLTLKALGTMTDLFLPFLIAYMIDDVIPVTAPGDRWPLYQVGIYMLIIASVGWVMNIFANRTAERIAASAIRNLRHELFEKIESLSSKQVDYFTRPSLISRMTTDTYNLYNATA
;
A
#
# COMPACT_ATOMS: atom_id res chain seq x y z
N MET A 1 14.09 -11.25 -6.19
CA MET A 1 12.64 -11.02 -6.42
C MET A 1 11.79 -12.28 -6.27
N LYS A 2 12.10 -13.43 -6.91
CA LYS A 2 11.29 -14.66 -6.79
C LYS A 2 10.96 -15.09 -5.34
N LYS A 3 11.95 -15.08 -4.45
CA LYS A 3 11.77 -15.38 -3.01
C LYS A 3 10.84 -14.42 -2.27
N ILE A 4 10.80 -13.14 -2.69
CA ILE A 4 9.88 -12.14 -2.12
C ILE A 4 8.45 -12.47 -2.53
N LEU A 5 8.24 -12.84 -3.79
CA LEU A 5 6.93 -13.26 -4.27
C LEU A 5 6.45 -14.57 -3.62
N GLU A 6 7.37 -15.50 -3.34
CA GLU A 6 7.05 -16.71 -2.56
C GLU A 6 6.62 -16.39 -1.14
N LEU A 7 7.27 -15.43 -0.49
CA LEU A 7 6.93 -14.94 0.85
C LEU A 7 5.49 -14.39 0.91
N LEU A 8 5.07 -13.68 -0.14
CA LEU A 8 3.76 -13.05 -0.26
C LEU A 8 2.67 -14.00 -0.78
N LYS A 9 3.05 -15.16 -1.32
CA LYS A 9 2.15 -16.15 -1.93
C LYS A 9 0.95 -16.55 -1.04
N PRO A 10 1.11 -16.75 0.28
CA PRO A 10 -0.02 -17.06 1.17
C PRO A 10 -1.08 -15.95 1.21
N PHE A 11 -0.70 -14.70 0.90
CA PHE A 11 -1.54 -13.52 0.96
C PHE A 11 -2.07 -13.06 -0.41
N ASN A 12 -1.89 -13.84 -1.48
CA ASN A 12 -2.22 -13.44 -2.86
C ASN A 12 -3.64 -12.91 -3.05
N LYS A 13 -4.65 -13.48 -2.36
CA LYS A 13 -6.04 -13.00 -2.45
C LYS A 13 -6.19 -11.59 -1.88
N THR A 14 -5.70 -11.40 -0.66
CA THR A 14 -5.73 -10.10 0.03
C THR A 14 -4.90 -9.06 -0.71
N LEU A 15 -3.74 -9.46 -1.23
CA LEU A 15 -2.86 -8.62 -2.04
C LEU A 15 -3.56 -8.15 -3.31
N SER A 16 -4.22 -9.06 -4.04
CA SER A 16 -4.97 -8.70 -5.25
C SER A 16 -6.09 -7.70 -4.94
N VAL A 17 -6.86 -7.90 -3.87
CA VAL A 17 -7.92 -6.97 -3.46
C VAL A 17 -7.33 -5.61 -3.08
N SER A 18 -6.24 -5.59 -2.31
CA SER A 18 -5.54 -4.36 -1.92
C SER A 18 -5.03 -3.59 -3.14
N LEU A 19 -4.49 -4.29 -4.13
CA LEU A 19 -3.99 -3.69 -5.36
C LEU A 19 -5.12 -3.12 -6.21
N THR A 20 -6.24 -3.84 -6.33
CA THR A 20 -7.43 -3.33 -7.03
C THR A 20 -7.98 -2.08 -6.34
N LEU A 21 -8.09 -2.08 -5.01
CA LEU A 21 -8.51 -0.89 -4.26
C LEU A 21 -7.55 0.28 -4.45
N LYS A 22 -6.24 0.02 -4.48
CA LYS A 22 -5.24 1.06 -4.75
C LYS A 22 -5.40 1.65 -6.14
N ALA A 23 -5.57 0.80 -7.15
CA ALA A 23 -5.77 1.24 -8.54
C ALA A 23 -7.03 2.10 -8.69
N LEU A 24 -8.16 1.65 -8.11
CA LEU A 24 -9.41 2.42 -8.10
C LEU A 24 -9.25 3.76 -7.35
N GLY A 25 -8.58 3.75 -6.20
CA GLY A 25 -8.25 4.95 -5.44
C GLY A 25 -7.46 5.95 -6.29
N THR A 26 -6.40 5.49 -6.96
CA THR A 26 -5.61 6.36 -7.84
C THR A 26 -6.42 6.88 -9.03
N MET A 27 -7.36 6.12 -9.58
CA MET A 27 -8.24 6.63 -10.64
C MET A 27 -9.05 7.86 -10.16
N THR A 28 -9.50 7.89 -8.90
CA THR A 28 -10.20 9.06 -8.36
C THR A 28 -9.35 10.33 -8.34
N ASP A 29 -8.03 10.18 -8.17
CA ASP A 29 -7.10 11.31 -8.23
C ASP A 29 -7.02 11.91 -9.65
N LEU A 30 -7.22 11.09 -10.70
CA LEU A 30 -7.32 11.56 -12.09
C LEU A 30 -8.68 12.19 -12.42
N PHE A 31 -9.76 11.80 -11.73
CA PHE A 31 -11.09 12.40 -11.93
C PHE A 31 -11.18 13.84 -11.41
N LEU A 32 -10.36 14.22 -10.43
CA LEU A 32 -10.34 15.59 -9.90
C LEU A 32 -9.94 16.63 -10.97
N PRO A 33 -8.79 16.51 -11.68
CA PRO A 33 -8.46 17.38 -12.80
C PRO A 33 -9.53 17.42 -13.89
N PHE A 34 -10.15 16.27 -14.19
CA PHE A 34 -11.24 16.21 -15.16
C PHE A 34 -12.44 17.07 -14.73
N LEU A 35 -12.84 17.01 -13.47
CA LEU A 35 -13.92 17.85 -12.94
C LEU A 35 -13.56 19.34 -12.89
N ILE A 36 -12.28 19.67 -12.67
CA ILE A 36 -11.81 21.06 -12.75
C ILE A 36 -11.95 21.57 -14.19
N ALA A 37 -11.52 20.80 -15.19
CA ALA A 37 -11.68 21.17 -16.59
C ALA A 37 -13.15 21.35 -16.97
N TYR A 38 -14.00 20.38 -16.61
CA TYR A 38 -15.45 20.48 -16.80
C TYR A 38 -16.07 21.72 -16.13
N MET A 39 -15.62 22.04 -14.91
CA MET A 39 -16.07 23.24 -14.22
C MET A 39 -15.71 24.51 -15.00
N ILE A 40 -14.49 24.59 -15.54
CA ILE A 40 -14.00 25.76 -16.26
C ILE A 40 -14.66 25.91 -17.64
N ASP A 41 -14.69 24.82 -18.41
CA ASP A 41 -15.03 24.86 -19.83
C ASP A 41 -16.54 24.78 -20.09
N ASP A 42 -17.29 24.05 -19.25
CA ASP A 42 -18.71 23.79 -19.48
C ASP A 42 -19.63 24.49 -18.47
N VAL A 43 -19.21 24.63 -17.21
CA VAL A 43 -20.09 25.14 -16.15
C VAL A 43 -20.01 26.65 -16.01
N ILE A 44 -18.80 27.23 -15.95
CA ILE A 44 -18.63 28.70 -15.83
C ILE A 44 -19.31 29.46 -16.99
N PRO A 45 -19.21 29.05 -18.28
CA PRO A 45 -19.76 29.84 -19.38
C PRO A 45 -21.29 29.91 -19.43
N VAL A 46 -21.99 28.88 -18.94
CA VAL A 46 -23.46 28.82 -18.91
C VAL A 46 -24.05 29.39 -17.62
N THR A 47 -23.19 29.72 -16.65
CA THR A 47 -23.62 30.21 -15.33
C THR A 47 -24.03 31.69 -15.40
N ALA A 48 -25.26 31.99 -14.98
CA ALA A 48 -25.78 33.36 -14.99
C ALA A 48 -25.02 34.27 -13.99
N PRO A 49 -24.87 35.57 -14.29
CA PRO A 49 -24.24 36.51 -13.36
C PRO A 49 -24.96 36.52 -12.01
N GLY A 50 -24.27 36.09 -10.95
CA GLY A 50 -24.81 36.06 -9.58
C GLY A 50 -25.34 34.70 -9.11
N ASP A 51 -25.59 33.74 -10.01
CA ASP A 51 -25.90 32.37 -9.63
C ASP A 51 -24.61 31.56 -9.50
N ARG A 52 -24.25 31.11 -8.29
CA ARG A 52 -23.06 30.26 -8.06
C ARG A 52 -23.41 28.81 -7.80
N TRP A 53 -24.70 28.49 -7.85
CA TRP A 53 -25.19 27.16 -7.50
C TRP A 53 -24.59 26.04 -8.37
N PRO A 54 -24.44 26.19 -9.70
CA PRO A 54 -23.80 25.16 -10.54
C PRO A 54 -22.35 24.87 -10.14
N LEU A 55 -21.59 25.89 -9.75
CA LEU A 55 -20.21 25.73 -9.29
C LEU A 55 -20.13 24.95 -7.97
N TYR A 56 -21.03 25.25 -7.02
CA TYR A 56 -21.09 24.53 -5.75
C TYR A 56 -21.45 23.05 -5.94
N GLN A 57 -22.31 22.72 -6.90
CA GLN A 57 -22.64 21.34 -7.22
C GLN A 57 -21.40 20.55 -7.67
N VAL A 58 -20.62 21.08 -8.60
CA VAL A 58 -19.38 20.42 -9.04
C VAL A 58 -18.37 20.33 -7.89
N GLY A 59 -18.24 21.38 -7.07
CA GLY A 59 -17.40 21.36 -5.88
C GLY A 59 -17.79 20.25 -4.88
N ILE A 60 -19.08 20.03 -4.68
CA ILE A 60 -19.59 18.93 -3.83
C ILE A 60 -19.23 17.56 -4.44
N TYR A 61 -19.40 17.38 -5.76
CA TYR A 61 -18.99 16.14 -6.43
C TYR A 61 -17.49 15.86 -6.28
N MET A 62 -16.65 16.90 -6.39
CA MET A 62 -15.21 16.79 -6.15
C MET A 62 -14.91 16.34 -4.71
N LEU A 63 -15.58 16.92 -3.71
CA LEU A 63 -15.42 16.52 -2.30
C LEU A 63 -15.83 15.07 -2.06
N ILE A 64 -16.91 14.60 -2.69
CA ILE A 64 -17.37 13.21 -2.59
C ILE A 64 -16.31 12.27 -3.19
N ILE A 65 -15.84 12.55 -4.41
CA ILE A 65 -14.85 11.72 -5.09
C ILE A 65 -13.53 11.69 -4.32
N ALA A 66 -13.06 12.85 -3.85
CA ALA A 66 -11.86 12.92 -3.02
C ALA A 66 -12.00 12.11 -1.72
N SER A 67 -13.17 12.18 -1.07
CA SER A 67 -13.44 11.41 0.15
C SER A 67 -13.42 9.90 -0.12
N VAL A 68 -14.02 9.45 -1.22
CA VAL A 68 -14.00 8.04 -1.63
C VAL A 68 -12.56 7.58 -1.92
N GLY A 69 -11.81 8.36 -2.70
CA GLY A 69 -10.41 8.10 -3.01
C GLY A 69 -9.53 8.01 -1.77
N TRP A 70 -9.72 8.93 -0.82
CA TRP A 70 -9.01 8.94 0.46
C TRP A 70 -9.28 7.68 1.28
N VAL A 71 -10.54 7.29 1.41
CA VAL A 71 -10.93 6.06 2.13
C VAL A 71 -10.35 4.82 1.46
N MET A 72 -10.46 4.69 0.13
CA MET A 72 -9.87 3.58 -0.61
C MET A 72 -8.36 3.48 -0.41
N ASN A 73 -7.64 4.62 -0.48
CA ASN A 73 -6.20 4.67 -0.25
C ASN A 73 -5.81 4.26 1.18
N ILE A 74 -6.57 4.69 2.20
CA ILE A 74 -6.33 4.27 3.59
C ILE A 74 -6.45 2.75 3.71
N PHE A 75 -7.53 2.17 3.18
CA PHE A 75 -7.75 0.73 3.27
C PHE A 75 -6.69 -0.07 2.50
N ALA A 76 -6.33 0.38 1.30
CA ALA A 76 -5.27 -0.24 0.50
C ALA A 76 -3.92 -0.21 1.23
N ASN A 77 -3.49 0.96 1.69
CA ASN A 77 -2.19 1.11 2.38
C ASN A 77 -2.14 0.30 3.69
N ARG A 78 -3.21 0.34 4.50
CA ARG A 78 -3.26 -0.45 5.75
C ARG A 78 -3.24 -1.96 5.49
N THR A 79 -3.87 -2.40 4.40
CA THR A 79 -3.87 -3.81 4.03
C THR A 79 -2.50 -4.26 3.53
N ALA A 80 -1.83 -3.44 2.71
CA ALA A 80 -0.46 -3.68 2.26
C ALA A 80 0.51 -3.82 3.44
N GLU A 81 0.48 -2.86 4.38
CA GLU A 81 1.31 -2.88 5.59
C GLU A 81 1.05 -4.12 6.46
N ARG A 82 -0.23 -4.51 6.62
CA ARG A 82 -0.59 -5.72 7.36
C ARG A 82 -0.04 -6.98 6.69
N ILE A 83 -0.07 -7.06 5.36
CA ILE A 83 0.48 -8.19 4.60
C ILE A 83 2.01 -8.25 4.80
N ALA A 84 2.72 -7.13 4.62
CA ALA A 84 4.16 -7.05 4.81
C ALA A 84 4.56 -7.47 6.24
N ALA A 85 3.88 -6.93 7.26
CA ALA A 85 4.15 -7.25 8.66
C ALA A 85 3.92 -8.75 8.96
N SER A 86 2.84 -9.32 8.42
CA SER A 86 2.50 -10.73 8.62
C SER A 86 3.50 -11.66 7.92
N ALA A 87 3.92 -11.31 6.71
CA ALA A 87 4.89 -12.09 5.95
C ALA A 87 6.27 -12.09 6.64
N ILE A 88 6.71 -10.93 7.16
CA ILE A 88 7.98 -10.81 7.89
C ILE A 88 7.91 -11.48 9.26
N ARG A 89 6.75 -11.45 9.93
CA ARG A 89 6.54 -12.23 11.15
C ARG A 89 6.75 -13.72 10.89
N ASN A 90 6.14 -14.28 9.84
CA ASN A 90 6.30 -15.68 9.50
C ASN A 90 7.77 -16.01 9.15
N LEU A 91 8.44 -15.16 8.38
CA LEU A 91 9.86 -15.32 8.07
C LEU A 91 10.75 -15.33 9.31
N ARG A 92 10.48 -14.44 10.27
CA ARG A 92 11.25 -14.40 11.52
C ARG A 92 11.06 -15.67 12.34
N HIS A 93 9.85 -16.24 12.36
CA HIS A 93 9.61 -17.54 12.99
C HIS A 93 10.41 -18.66 12.29
N GLU A 94 10.34 -18.75 10.95
CA GLU A 94 11.10 -19.75 10.17
C GLU A 94 12.62 -19.60 10.34
N LEU A 95 13.12 -18.35 10.35
CA LEU A 95 14.54 -18.07 10.58
C LEU A 95 14.97 -18.47 11.99
N PHE A 96 14.14 -18.19 12.99
CA PHE A 96 14.42 -18.54 14.39
C PHE A 96 14.51 -20.06 14.55
N GLU A 97 13.51 -20.81 14.08
CA GLU A 97 13.53 -22.28 14.08
C GLU A 97 14.77 -22.81 13.34
N LYS A 98 15.13 -22.20 12.20
CA LYS A 98 16.31 -22.61 11.45
C LYS A 98 17.60 -22.38 12.24
N ILE A 99 17.73 -21.24 12.91
CA ILE A 99 18.91 -20.88 13.70
C ILE A 99 19.08 -21.82 14.89
N GLU A 100 18.00 -22.20 15.58
CA GLU A 100 18.04 -23.16 16.68
C GLU A 100 18.49 -24.56 16.23
N SER A 101 18.18 -24.93 14.98
CA SER A 101 18.61 -26.20 14.40
C SER A 101 20.10 -26.25 13.95
N LEU A 102 20.84 -25.14 14.05
CA LEU A 102 22.24 -25.09 13.60
C LEU A 102 23.17 -25.78 14.60
N SER A 103 24.14 -26.54 14.07
CA SER A 103 25.24 -27.08 14.89
C SER A 103 26.20 -25.98 15.35
N SER A 104 26.95 -26.23 16.44
CA SER A 104 27.94 -25.28 16.96
C SER A 104 28.95 -24.82 15.89
N LYS A 105 29.41 -25.75 15.04
CA LYS A 105 30.32 -25.44 13.92
C LYS A 105 29.69 -24.45 12.92
N GLN A 106 28.40 -24.58 12.63
CA GLN A 106 27.69 -23.66 11.75
C GLN A 106 27.46 -22.30 12.42
N VAL A 107 27.13 -22.29 13.71
CA VAL A 107 26.98 -21.05 14.49
C VAL A 107 28.30 -20.28 14.54
N ASP A 108 29.42 -20.97 14.71
CA ASP A 108 30.75 -20.35 14.69
C ASP A 108 31.10 -19.81 13.29
N TYR A 109 30.74 -20.54 12.23
CA TYR A 109 30.95 -20.08 10.85
C TYR A 109 30.14 -18.81 10.52
N PHE A 110 28.86 -18.78 10.88
CA PHE A 110 28.02 -17.60 10.62
C PHE A 110 28.26 -16.48 11.64
N THR A 111 28.72 -16.79 12.84
CA THR A 111 28.85 -15.92 14.00
C THR A 111 27.52 -15.42 14.58
N ARG A 112 27.44 -15.30 15.91
CA ARG A 112 26.23 -14.81 16.60
C ARG A 112 25.79 -13.41 16.11
N PRO A 113 26.69 -12.41 15.96
CA PRO A 113 26.29 -11.07 15.51
C PRO A 113 25.66 -11.07 14.10
N SER A 114 26.18 -11.88 13.17
CA SER A 114 25.60 -11.97 11.82
C SER A 114 24.20 -12.60 11.85
N LEU A 115 24.01 -13.65 12.64
CA LEU A 115 22.70 -14.30 12.78
C LEU A 115 21.66 -13.33 13.36
N ILE A 116 22.05 -12.50 14.34
CA ILE A 116 21.19 -11.44 14.89
C ILE A 116 20.83 -10.43 13.80
N SER A 117 21.81 -9.90 13.05
CA SER A 117 21.56 -8.94 11.97
C SER A 117 20.65 -9.49 10.88
N ARG A 118 20.79 -10.77 10.53
CA ARG A 118 19.91 -11.45 9.56
C ARG A 118 18.48 -11.54 10.06
N MET A 119 18.28 -11.77 11.35
CA MET A 119 16.96 -11.84 11.96
C MET A 119 16.30 -10.46 12.13
N THR A 120 17.09 -9.40 12.33
CA THR A 120 16.59 -8.05 12.61
C THR A 120 16.69 -7.12 11.39
N THR A 121 17.89 -6.67 11.05
CA THR A 121 18.16 -5.68 10.01
C THR A 121 17.77 -6.19 8.62
N ASP A 122 18.16 -7.41 8.27
CA ASP A 122 17.89 -7.91 6.91
C ASP A 122 16.40 -8.18 6.71
N THR A 123 15.70 -8.71 7.72
CA THR A 123 14.23 -8.86 7.65
C THR A 123 13.50 -7.52 7.66
N TYR A 124 14.06 -6.48 8.30
CA TYR A 124 13.51 -5.13 8.23
C TYR A 124 13.68 -4.50 6.84
N ASN A 125 14.83 -4.70 6.19
CA ASN A 125 15.00 -4.28 4.80
C ASN A 125 14.02 -5.01 3.87
N LEU A 126 13.73 -6.28 4.16
CA LEU A 126 12.73 -7.04 3.42
C LEU A 126 11.31 -6.51 3.65
N TYR A 127 10.98 -6.13 4.90
CA TYR A 127 9.71 -5.47 5.24
C TYR A 127 9.49 -4.23 4.37
N ASN A 128 10.47 -3.32 4.34
CA ASN A 128 10.39 -2.09 3.55
C ASN A 128 10.29 -2.34 2.04
N ALA A 129 10.80 -3.47 1.54
CA ALA A 129 10.67 -3.85 0.14
C ALA A 129 9.29 -4.47 -0.20
N THR A 130 8.53 -4.88 0.81
CA THR A 130 7.21 -5.54 0.66
C THR A 130 6.02 -4.67 1.06
N ALA A 131 6.24 -3.62 1.84
CA ALA A 131 5.25 -2.61 2.21
C ALA A 131 5.02 -1.63 1.06
#